data_AF-A0A3L8BYY6-F1
#
_entry.id   AF-A0A3L8BYY6-F1
#
_cell.length_a   1.000
_cell.length_b   1.000
_cell.length_c   1.000
_cell.angle_alpha   90.00
_cell.angle_beta   90.00
_cell.angle_gamma   90.00
#
_symmetry.space_group_name_H-M   'P 1'
#
loop_
_entity.id
_entity.type
_entity.pdbx_description
1 polymer ?
#
loop_
_entity_poly.entity_id
_entity_poly.type
_entity_poly.pdbx_seq_one_letter_code
_entity_poly.pdbx_strand_id
1 'polypeptide(L)'
;MTATDQYSGVDGSVWFIYDGDCPICSMASHALRLKEQYGRVTLLNAREYPDHPLLQEVRARQLDLDEGMVIVHNQHFYHGQDALLFMAQHGEPQAGLPWRSRAGFNHFIRLFRWRPLSRLAYPWMRAIRNGLLRLRHKGPIDNLQRAREPIFKPVFGAQWDALPPVMKKHYAIRPYSIDQVIVDGVMDVVCLRPLNMARPLYRLLGAIPLTTEYGVRCTVHFNSSLRDRSFGFVRHFWFVHQRFYRFRSRMLALGGEQVIEIMRFGFCWKMRYRWEDDKVKLIHDGYGLYWFGHLIPLPVTWLLGRGDAEEWAIDDNRFAMNVTMTHPLFGTQYSYSGTFTVTQALDTADQQEESSSL
;
A
#
# COMPACT_ATOMS: atom_id res chain seq x y z
N MET A 1 -0.54 33.52 -0.27
CA MET A 1 -0.62 33.40 -1.73
C MET A 1 -0.25 31.98 -2.09
N THR A 2 -1.24 31.10 -2.26
CA THR A 2 -1.04 29.74 -2.76
C THR A 2 -0.61 29.81 -4.22
N ALA A 3 0.14 28.83 -4.73
CA ALA A 3 0.63 28.85 -6.12
C ALA A 3 -0.52 28.89 -7.15
N THR A 4 -1.75 28.57 -6.74
CA THR A 4 -2.98 28.79 -7.52
C THR A 4 -3.18 30.23 -8.00
N ASP A 5 -2.69 31.25 -7.28
CA ASP A 5 -2.78 32.65 -7.69
C ASP A 5 -1.75 33.05 -8.76
N GLN A 6 -0.73 32.24 -9.03
CA GLN A 6 0.19 32.45 -10.15
C GLN A 6 -0.29 31.78 -11.46
N TYR A 7 -1.34 30.95 -11.40
CA TYR A 7 -1.96 30.31 -12.57
C TYR A 7 -3.42 30.74 -12.79
N SER A 8 -3.85 31.82 -12.13
CA SER A 8 -5.18 32.44 -12.25
C SER A 8 -5.34 33.32 -13.51
N GLY A 9 -4.47 33.16 -14.52
CA GLY A 9 -4.43 34.02 -15.71
C GLY A 9 -4.86 33.39 -17.03
N VAL A 10 -5.27 32.12 -17.09
CA VAL A 10 -5.73 31.49 -18.34
C VAL A 10 -6.98 30.67 -18.10
N ASP A 11 -8.14 31.33 -18.22
CA ASP A 11 -9.44 30.67 -18.29
C ASP A 11 -9.41 29.56 -19.36
N GLY A 12 -9.51 28.30 -18.91
CA GLY A 12 -9.53 27.11 -19.76
C GLY A 12 -8.17 26.48 -20.11
N SER A 13 -7.10 26.73 -19.35
CA SER A 13 -5.87 25.92 -19.45
C SER A 13 -5.99 24.61 -18.68
N VAL A 14 -5.68 23.49 -19.34
CA VAL A 14 -5.70 22.14 -18.75
C VAL A 14 -4.26 21.68 -18.57
N TRP A 15 -3.86 21.30 -17.35
CA TRP A 15 -2.55 20.70 -17.10
C TRP A 15 -2.66 19.19 -16.97
N PHE A 16 -1.79 18.45 -17.65
CA PHE A 16 -1.65 17.00 -17.52
C PHE A 16 -0.30 16.68 -16.90
N ILE A 17 -0.32 16.24 -15.64
CA ILE A 17 0.85 15.87 -14.84
C ILE A 17 1.01 14.36 -14.87
N TYR A 18 2.16 13.87 -15.32
CA TYR A 18 2.35 12.45 -15.59
C TYR A 18 3.78 11.96 -15.33
N ASP A 19 3.92 10.63 -15.33
CA ASP A 19 5.18 9.92 -15.23
C ASP A 19 5.77 9.67 -16.64
N GLY A 20 6.81 10.39 -17.03
CA GLY A 20 7.44 10.25 -18.35
C GLY A 20 8.17 8.92 -18.60
N ASP A 21 8.49 8.16 -17.55
CA ASP A 21 9.08 6.82 -17.70
C ASP A 21 8.01 5.75 -17.95
N CYS A 22 6.75 6.03 -17.61
CA CYS A 22 5.63 5.13 -17.84
C CYS A 22 5.21 5.16 -19.33
N PRO A 23 5.31 4.04 -20.07
CA PRO A 23 4.98 4.03 -21.50
C PRO A 23 3.54 4.44 -21.82
N ILE A 24 2.59 4.07 -20.95
CA ILE A 24 1.17 4.40 -21.10
C ILE A 24 0.95 5.90 -20.92
N CYS A 25 1.54 6.48 -19.87
CA CYS A 25 1.44 7.91 -19.58
C CYS A 25 2.13 8.73 -20.68
N SER A 26 3.29 8.30 -21.17
CA SER A 26 3.99 8.97 -22.26
C SER A 26 3.19 8.91 -23.56
N MET A 27 2.60 7.77 -23.91
CA MET A 27 1.70 7.66 -25.06
C MET A 27 0.48 8.59 -24.93
N ALA A 28 -0.13 8.66 -23.74
CA ALA A 28 -1.22 9.60 -23.47
C ALA A 28 -0.77 11.06 -23.62
N SER A 29 0.42 11.41 -23.11
CA SER A 29 0.99 12.75 -23.25
C SER A 29 1.25 13.12 -24.72
N HIS A 30 1.75 12.20 -25.55
CA HIS A 30 1.92 12.44 -26.98
C HIS A 30 0.58 12.67 -27.69
N ALA A 31 -0.45 11.89 -27.35
CA ALA A 31 -1.79 12.07 -27.89
C ALA A 31 -2.38 13.43 -27.49
N LEU A 32 -2.10 13.92 -26.27
CA LEU A 32 -2.51 15.24 -25.80
C LEU A 32 -1.68 16.37 -26.40
N ARG A 33 -0.37 16.19 -26.64
CA ARG A 33 0.49 17.18 -27.33
C ARG A 33 0.01 17.43 -28.76
N LEU A 34 -0.44 16.37 -29.45
CA LEU A 34 -1.07 16.53 -30.76
C LEU A 34 -2.38 17.32 -30.69
N LYS A 35 -3.06 17.34 -29.54
CA LYS A 35 -4.20 18.24 -29.31
C LYS A 35 -3.75 19.65 -28.95
N GLU A 36 -2.58 19.85 -28.34
CA GLU A 36 -1.99 21.16 -28.03
C GLU A 36 -1.84 22.06 -29.27
N GLN A 37 -1.40 21.46 -30.37
CA GLN A 37 -1.36 22.10 -31.69
C GLN A 37 -2.73 22.62 -32.17
N TYR A 38 -3.82 22.16 -31.56
CA TYR A 38 -5.21 22.49 -31.91
C TYR A 38 -6.08 22.87 -30.67
N GLY A 39 -5.52 23.10 -29.47
CA GLY A 39 -6.28 23.34 -28.22
C GLY A 39 -5.49 23.26 -26.88
N ARG A 40 -5.94 23.95 -25.82
CA ARG A 40 -5.22 24.40 -24.59
C ARG A 40 -4.77 23.34 -23.53
N VAL A 41 -3.98 22.32 -23.87
CA VAL A 41 -3.45 21.35 -22.86
C VAL A 41 -1.93 21.47 -22.67
N THR A 42 -1.49 21.81 -21.47
CA THR A 42 -0.07 21.87 -21.09
C THR A 42 0.37 20.59 -20.39
N LEU A 43 1.54 20.07 -20.76
CA LEU A 43 2.08 18.80 -20.25
C LEU A 43 3.18 19.06 -19.23
N LEU A 44 3.13 18.36 -18.09
CA LEU A 44 4.15 18.42 -17.05
C LEU A 44 4.65 17.00 -16.70
N ASN A 45 5.90 16.71 -17.03
CA ASN A 45 6.54 15.47 -16.62
C ASN A 45 7.07 15.61 -15.18
N ALA A 46 6.53 14.81 -14.27
CA ALA A 46 6.88 14.86 -12.84
C ALA A 46 8.33 14.45 -12.54
N ARG A 47 9.01 13.74 -13.46
CA ARG A 47 10.42 13.34 -13.28
C ARG A 47 11.42 14.40 -13.72
N GLU A 48 11.04 15.24 -14.68
CA GLU A 48 11.93 16.28 -15.21
C GLU A 48 11.88 17.56 -14.36
N TYR A 49 10.71 17.88 -13.78
CA TYR A 49 10.48 19.13 -13.05
C TYR A 49 9.92 18.87 -11.64
N PRO A 50 10.66 18.21 -10.73
CA PRO A 50 10.16 17.79 -9.41
C PRO A 50 9.77 18.96 -8.48
N ASP A 51 10.36 20.14 -8.68
CA ASP A 51 10.16 21.33 -7.85
C ASP A 51 9.08 22.29 -8.38
N HIS A 52 8.39 21.90 -9.46
CA HIS A 52 7.35 22.72 -10.06
C HIS A 52 6.24 23.06 -9.05
N PRO A 53 5.74 24.31 -8.97
CA PRO A 53 4.73 24.72 -7.98
C PRO A 53 3.45 23.88 -8.01
N LEU A 54 2.98 23.47 -9.20
CA LEU A 54 1.84 22.55 -9.30
C LEU A 54 2.09 21.20 -8.64
N LEU A 55 3.32 20.66 -8.66
CA LEU A 55 3.63 19.42 -7.95
C LEU A 55 3.60 19.63 -6.44
N GLN A 56 4.00 20.81 -5.93
CA GLN A 56 3.85 21.14 -4.51
C GLN A 56 2.37 21.13 -4.08
N GLU A 57 1.48 21.66 -4.92
CA GLU A 57 0.03 21.64 -4.69
C GLU A 57 -0.57 20.22 -4.80
N VAL A 58 -0.07 19.38 -5.72
CA VAL A 58 -0.40 17.94 -5.81
C VAL A 58 0.04 17.21 -4.54
N ARG A 59 1.25 17.49 -4.04
CA ARG A 59 1.77 16.94 -2.77
C ARG A 59 0.93 17.36 -1.58
N ALA A 60 0.60 18.66 -1.48
CA ALA A 60 -0.24 19.19 -0.41
C ALA A 60 -1.62 18.53 -0.35
N ARG A 61 -2.16 18.11 -1.51
CA ARG A 61 -3.42 17.37 -1.62
C ARG A 61 -3.30 15.86 -1.45
N GLN A 62 -2.12 15.34 -1.14
CA GLN A 62 -1.86 13.90 -0.99
C GLN A 62 -2.20 13.06 -2.24
N LEU A 63 -2.08 13.66 -3.43
CA LEU A 63 -2.32 12.99 -4.70
C LEU A 63 -1.04 12.26 -5.15
N ASP A 64 -1.13 10.93 -5.21
CA ASP A 64 0.03 10.06 -5.41
C ASP A 64 0.26 9.77 -6.90
N LEU A 65 1.36 10.29 -7.47
CA LEU A 65 1.69 10.11 -8.88
C LEU A 65 2.14 8.69 -9.23
N ASP A 66 2.56 7.88 -8.25
CA ASP A 66 2.84 6.45 -8.44
C ASP A 66 1.55 5.63 -8.57
N GLU A 67 0.44 6.16 -8.06
CA GLU A 67 -0.87 5.52 -8.14
C GLU A 67 -1.69 6.01 -9.36
N GLY A 68 -1.34 7.14 -9.98
CA GLY A 68 -2.03 7.66 -11.18
C GLY A 68 -1.51 9.00 -11.71
N MET A 69 -1.94 9.43 -12.90
CA MET A 69 -1.69 10.79 -13.39
C MET A 69 -2.64 11.80 -12.73
N VAL A 70 -2.30 13.09 -12.81
CA VAL A 70 -3.16 14.19 -12.33
C VAL A 70 -3.51 15.14 -13.47
N ILE A 71 -4.76 15.56 -13.55
CA ILE A 71 -5.22 16.64 -14.42
C ILE A 71 -5.67 17.81 -13.56
N VAL A 72 -5.20 19.01 -13.91
CA VAL A 72 -5.65 20.26 -13.27
C VAL A 72 -6.43 21.08 -14.28
N HIS A 73 -7.65 21.45 -13.94
CA HIS A 73 -8.49 22.32 -14.76
C HIS A 73 -9.38 23.18 -13.87
N ASN A 74 -9.39 24.50 -14.07
CA ASN A 74 -10.18 25.46 -13.26
C ASN A 74 -10.03 25.22 -11.75
N GLN A 75 -8.77 25.09 -11.27
CA GLN A 75 -8.42 24.80 -9.86
C GLN A 75 -8.92 23.45 -9.30
N HIS A 76 -9.56 22.61 -10.12
CA HIS A 76 -9.95 21.25 -9.74
C HIS A 76 -8.85 20.27 -10.14
N PHE A 77 -8.53 19.35 -9.22
CA PHE A 77 -7.54 18.30 -9.40
C PHE A 77 -8.25 16.97 -9.57
N TYR A 78 -8.00 16.31 -10.69
CA TYR A 78 -8.53 14.99 -11.00
C TYR A 78 -7.37 14.00 -10.98
N HIS A 79 -7.48 12.93 -10.18
CA HIS A 79 -6.40 11.95 -10.02
C HIS A 79 -6.81 10.58 -10.53
N GLY A 80 -5.89 9.92 -11.23
CA GLY A 80 -6.02 8.54 -11.68
C GLY A 80 -7.29 8.27 -12.47
N GLN A 81 -8.25 7.58 -11.84
CA GLN A 81 -9.53 7.27 -12.48
C GLN A 81 -10.33 8.53 -12.83
N ASP A 82 -10.34 9.54 -11.97
CA ASP A 82 -11.08 10.78 -12.22
C ASP A 82 -10.43 11.57 -13.36
N ALA A 83 -9.10 11.51 -13.49
CA ALA A 83 -8.38 12.07 -14.64
C ALA A 83 -8.79 11.37 -15.96
N LEU A 84 -8.92 10.03 -15.95
CA LEU A 84 -9.42 9.31 -17.12
C LEU A 84 -10.86 9.68 -17.47
N LEU A 85 -11.72 9.80 -16.46
CA LEU A 85 -13.10 10.20 -16.66
C LEU A 85 -13.18 11.62 -17.23
N PHE A 86 -12.38 12.55 -16.71
CA PHE A 86 -12.26 13.91 -17.22
C PHE A 86 -11.83 13.90 -18.70
N MET A 87 -10.79 13.15 -19.07
CA MET A 87 -10.37 12.99 -20.46
C MET A 87 -11.44 12.36 -21.35
N ALA A 88 -12.21 11.40 -20.83
CA ALA A 88 -13.29 10.75 -21.59
C ALA A 88 -14.49 11.66 -21.85
N GLN A 89 -14.73 12.63 -20.95
CA GLN A 89 -15.83 13.60 -21.06
C GLN A 89 -15.46 14.81 -21.91
N HIS A 90 -14.24 15.31 -21.77
CA HIS A 90 -13.76 16.55 -22.41
C HIS A 90 -12.84 16.28 -23.61
N GLY A 91 -12.53 15.00 -23.89
CA GLY A 91 -11.76 14.61 -25.05
C GLY A 91 -12.53 14.84 -26.33
N GLU A 92 -12.30 15.97 -26.99
CA GLU A 92 -12.88 16.21 -28.31
C GLU A 92 -12.43 15.14 -29.31
N PRO A 93 -13.34 14.65 -30.17
CA PRO A 93 -12.99 13.82 -31.31
C PRO A 93 -12.23 14.64 -32.36
N GLN A 94 -11.04 14.19 -32.75
CA GLN A 94 -10.30 14.81 -33.86
C GLN A 94 -11.06 14.62 -35.19
N ALA A 95 -11.33 15.73 -35.88
CA ALA A 95 -11.55 15.75 -37.32
C ALA A 95 -10.17 15.84 -38.00
N GLY A 96 -9.70 14.77 -38.67
CA GLY A 96 -8.56 14.86 -39.58
C GLY A 96 -7.53 13.71 -39.63
N LEU A 97 -7.49 12.77 -38.69
CA LEU A 97 -6.49 11.67 -38.72
C LEU A 97 -6.98 10.39 -39.46
N PRO A 98 -6.07 9.58 -40.07
CA PRO A 98 -6.41 8.38 -40.82
C PRO A 98 -7.13 7.31 -39.98
N TRP A 99 -8.10 6.62 -40.59
CA TRP A 99 -8.99 5.61 -39.97
C TRP A 99 -8.27 4.53 -39.14
N ARG A 100 -7.07 4.09 -39.54
CA ARG A 100 -6.31 3.02 -38.85
C ARG A 100 -5.74 3.44 -37.49
N SER A 101 -5.53 4.74 -37.25
CA SER A 101 -5.08 5.32 -35.98
C SER A 101 -6.21 5.98 -35.16
N ARG A 102 -7.42 6.14 -35.72
CA ARG A 102 -8.62 6.71 -35.07
C ARG A 102 -9.20 5.85 -33.94
N ALA A 103 -9.07 4.53 -34.01
CA ALA A 103 -9.99 3.63 -33.32
C ALA A 103 -9.55 3.16 -31.92
N GLY A 104 -8.26 3.04 -31.62
CA GLY A 104 -7.83 2.38 -30.37
C GLY A 104 -8.04 3.23 -29.12
N PHE A 105 -7.26 4.31 -28.99
CA PHE A 105 -7.17 5.10 -27.76
C PHE A 105 -8.45 5.88 -27.44
N ASN A 106 -9.05 6.55 -28.43
CA ASN A 106 -10.27 7.35 -28.21
C ASN A 106 -11.52 6.47 -27.97
N HIS A 107 -11.61 5.30 -28.63
CA HIS A 107 -12.68 4.34 -28.34
C HIS A 107 -12.48 3.69 -26.97
N PHE A 108 -11.24 3.30 -26.64
CA PHE A 108 -10.90 2.75 -25.33
C PHE A 108 -11.25 3.72 -24.21
N ILE A 109 -10.81 4.99 -24.27
CA ILE A 109 -11.14 6.02 -23.28
C ILE A 109 -12.66 6.29 -23.22
N ARG A 110 -13.39 6.22 -24.34
CA ARG A 110 -14.85 6.37 -24.36
C ARG A 110 -15.57 5.30 -23.54
N LEU A 111 -15.05 4.09 -23.43
CA LEU A 111 -15.62 3.06 -22.56
C LEU A 111 -15.62 3.53 -21.09
N PHE A 112 -14.61 4.32 -20.68
CA PHE A 112 -14.49 4.88 -19.33
C PHE A 112 -15.43 6.06 -19.06
N ARG A 113 -16.28 6.48 -20.00
CA ARG A 113 -17.39 7.42 -19.73
C ARG A 113 -18.35 6.88 -18.67
N TRP A 114 -18.45 5.55 -18.56
CA TRP A 114 -19.24 4.89 -17.54
C TRP A 114 -18.43 4.80 -16.24
N ARG A 115 -18.84 5.59 -15.24
CA ARG A 115 -18.24 5.64 -13.90
C ARG A 115 -17.99 4.25 -13.25
N PRO A 116 -18.92 3.27 -13.28
CA PRO A 116 -18.64 1.97 -12.67
C PRO A 116 -17.56 1.18 -13.45
N LEU A 117 -17.52 1.31 -14.78
CA LEU A 117 -16.51 0.64 -15.59
C LEU A 117 -15.13 1.22 -15.32
N SER A 118 -15.01 2.54 -15.15
CA SER A 118 -13.71 3.14 -14.80
C SER A 118 -13.24 2.74 -13.40
N ARG A 119 -14.15 2.55 -12.44
CA ARG A 119 -13.79 2.04 -11.10
C ARG A 119 -13.24 0.62 -11.18
N LEU A 120 -13.81 -0.21 -12.04
CA LEU A 120 -13.41 -1.61 -12.19
C LEU A 120 -12.15 -1.78 -13.03
N ALA A 121 -12.00 -1.05 -14.13
CA ALA A 121 -10.87 -1.25 -15.05
C ALA A 121 -9.61 -0.46 -14.67
N TYR A 122 -9.74 0.62 -13.89
CA TYR A 122 -8.59 1.47 -13.54
C TYR A 122 -7.47 0.74 -12.79
N PRO A 123 -7.72 -0.02 -11.73
CA PRO A 123 -6.65 -0.69 -11.00
C PRO A 123 -5.94 -1.77 -11.85
N TRP A 124 -6.65 -2.40 -12.80
CA TRP A 124 -6.01 -3.26 -13.80
C TRP A 124 -5.05 -2.51 -14.71
N MET A 125 -5.46 -1.35 -15.25
CA MET A 125 -4.55 -0.50 -16.03
C MET A 125 -3.35 -0.04 -15.21
N ARG A 126 -3.58 0.27 -13.94
CA ARG A 126 -2.52 0.62 -13.01
C ARG A 126 -1.57 -0.55 -12.75
N ALA A 127 -2.07 -1.77 -12.62
CA ALA A 127 -1.24 -2.95 -12.49
C ALA A 127 -0.40 -3.19 -13.75
N ILE A 128 -0.96 -2.96 -14.95
CA ILE A 128 -0.22 -2.99 -16.21
C ILE A 128 0.87 -1.90 -16.21
N ARG A 129 0.54 -0.66 -15.83
CA ARG A 129 1.52 0.44 -15.66
C ARG A 129 2.67 0.01 -14.75
N ASN A 130 2.36 -0.53 -13.57
CA ASN A 130 3.36 -0.96 -12.59
C ASN A 130 4.20 -2.14 -13.12
N GLY A 131 3.60 -3.06 -13.86
CA GLY A 131 4.30 -4.14 -14.55
C GLY A 131 5.29 -3.63 -15.60
N LEU A 132 4.86 -2.68 -16.44
CA LEU A 132 5.72 -2.06 -17.46
C LEU A 132 6.88 -1.27 -16.85
N LEU A 133 6.63 -0.49 -15.80
CA LEU A 133 7.68 0.22 -15.06
C LEU A 133 8.70 -0.76 -14.47
N ARG A 134 8.22 -1.88 -13.90
CA ARG A 134 9.10 -2.94 -13.36
C ARG A 134 9.95 -3.58 -14.45
N LEU A 135 9.37 -3.86 -15.62
CA LEU A 135 10.09 -4.42 -16.77
C LEU A 135 11.17 -3.46 -17.29
N ARG A 136 10.94 -2.15 -17.22
CA ARG A 136 11.93 -1.11 -17.59
C ARG A 136 12.90 -0.75 -16.47
N HIS A 137 12.87 -1.48 -15.35
CA HIS A 137 13.68 -1.23 -14.16
C HIS A 137 13.55 0.19 -13.58
N LYS A 138 12.39 0.82 -13.74
CA LYS A 138 12.11 2.16 -13.21
C LYS A 138 11.49 2.09 -11.81
N GLY A 139 12.02 2.92 -10.92
CA GLY A 139 11.54 3.07 -9.55
C GLY A 139 10.30 3.99 -9.45
N PRO A 140 9.69 4.06 -8.26
CA PRO A 140 8.65 5.05 -7.97
C PRO A 140 9.18 6.49 -8.19
N ILE A 141 8.26 7.43 -8.38
CA ILE A 141 8.55 8.86 -8.33
C ILE A 141 8.70 9.30 -6.87
N ASP A 142 7.91 8.70 -5.98
CA ASP A 142 7.77 9.08 -4.58
C ASP A 142 7.52 10.59 -4.39
N ASN A 143 6.55 11.12 -5.15
CA ASN A 143 6.22 12.54 -5.06
C ASN A 143 5.78 12.92 -3.64
N LEU A 144 5.18 11.99 -2.88
CA LEU A 144 4.75 12.22 -1.51
C LEU A 144 5.89 12.08 -0.47
N GLN A 145 7.12 11.81 -0.90
CA GLN A 145 8.30 11.67 -0.03
C GLN A 145 8.13 10.62 1.08
N ARG A 146 7.41 9.54 0.78
CA ARG A 146 7.11 8.47 1.74
C ARG A 146 8.36 7.70 2.14
N ALA A 147 9.39 7.65 1.30
CA ALA A 147 10.63 6.96 1.61
C ALA A 147 11.37 7.54 2.83
N ARG A 148 11.07 8.79 3.24
CA ARG A 148 11.72 9.46 4.37
C ARG A 148 11.27 8.96 5.74
N GLU A 149 10.07 8.38 5.83
CA GLU A 149 9.46 7.99 7.10
C GLU A 149 9.09 6.50 7.12
N PRO A 150 9.05 5.87 8.31
CA PRO A 150 8.59 4.50 8.43
C PRO A 150 7.14 4.34 7.94
N ILE A 151 6.84 3.18 7.31
CA ILE A 151 5.52 2.88 6.73
C ILE A 151 4.39 3.07 7.75
N PHE A 152 4.65 2.75 9.02
CA PHE A 152 3.66 2.78 10.09
C PHE A 152 3.58 4.12 10.83
N LYS A 153 4.52 5.06 10.63
CA LYS A 153 4.44 6.39 11.24
C LYS A 153 3.13 7.12 10.88
N PRO A 154 2.71 7.22 9.60
CA PRO A 154 1.40 7.80 9.26
C PRO A 154 0.21 6.94 9.70
N VAL A 155 0.41 5.64 9.97
CA VAL A 155 -0.65 4.75 10.47
C VAL A 155 -0.99 5.06 11.92
N PHE A 156 0.03 5.26 12.76
CA PHE A 156 -0.14 5.67 14.15
C PHE A 156 -0.41 7.19 14.28
N GLY A 157 0.06 7.99 13.32
CA GLY A 157 -0.11 9.44 13.33
C GLY A 157 0.49 10.05 14.60
N ALA A 158 -0.29 10.86 15.31
CA ALA A 158 0.12 11.48 16.58
C ALA A 158 0.50 10.47 17.68
N GLN A 159 0.04 9.21 17.59
CA GLN A 159 0.37 8.17 18.57
C GLN A 159 1.79 7.63 18.42
N TRP A 160 2.45 7.89 17.28
CA TRP A 160 3.78 7.36 16.98
C TRP A 160 4.83 7.76 18.03
N ASP A 161 4.80 9.02 18.47
CA ASP A 161 5.83 9.53 19.39
C ASP A 161 5.71 8.92 20.79
N ALA A 162 4.50 8.51 21.19
CA ALA A 162 4.23 7.82 22.45
C ALA A 162 4.67 6.35 22.46
N LEU A 163 4.97 5.76 21.28
CA LEU A 163 5.39 4.37 21.22
C LEU A 163 6.74 4.14 21.93
N PRO A 164 6.87 3.05 22.69
CA PRO A 164 8.14 2.64 23.27
C PRO A 164 9.24 2.42 22.22
N PRO A 165 10.53 2.55 22.60
CA PRO A 165 11.64 2.40 21.66
C PRO A 165 11.63 1.08 20.88
N VAL A 166 11.29 -0.04 21.52
CA VAL A 166 11.20 -1.35 20.86
C VAL A 166 10.12 -1.38 19.78
N MET A 167 8.99 -0.72 19.98
CA MET A 167 7.90 -0.66 18.99
C MET A 167 8.32 0.22 17.80
N LYS A 168 9.00 1.33 18.06
CA LYS A 168 9.57 2.15 16.98
C LYS A 168 10.59 1.36 16.15
N LYS A 169 11.45 0.55 16.77
CA LYS A 169 12.38 -0.36 16.07
C LYS A 169 11.64 -1.43 15.25
N HIS A 170 10.61 -2.04 15.84
CA HIS A 170 9.78 -3.05 15.18
C HIS A 170 9.10 -2.52 13.91
N TYR A 171 8.60 -1.28 13.98
CA TYR A 171 7.87 -0.62 12.89
C TYR A 171 8.74 0.34 12.05
N ALA A 172 10.07 0.26 12.13
CA ALA A 172 10.99 1.26 11.56
C ALA A 172 11.14 1.22 10.02
N ILE A 173 10.68 0.15 9.36
CA ILE A 173 10.89 -0.07 7.93
C ILE A 173 10.28 1.07 7.10
N ARG A 174 11.09 1.69 6.24
CA ARG A 174 10.65 2.71 5.26
C ARG A 174 10.17 2.04 3.96
N PRO A 175 9.21 2.64 3.22
CA PRO A 175 8.85 2.14 1.90
C PRO A 175 9.98 2.42 0.89
N TYR A 176 10.01 1.67 -0.21
CA TYR A 176 10.97 1.90 -1.30
C TYR A 176 12.45 1.80 -0.90
N SER A 177 12.75 1.07 0.17
CA SER A 177 14.12 0.88 0.68
C SER A 177 14.56 -0.59 0.62
N ILE A 178 15.79 -0.85 1.05
CA ILE A 178 16.30 -2.20 1.34
C ILE A 178 16.33 -2.49 2.84
N ASP A 179 15.60 -1.68 3.63
CA ASP A 179 15.55 -1.79 5.09
C ASP A 179 15.13 -3.20 5.51
N GLN A 180 15.81 -3.72 6.54
CA GLN A 180 15.53 -5.00 7.14
C GLN A 180 15.63 -4.93 8.66
N VAL A 181 14.62 -5.47 9.35
CA VAL A 181 14.61 -5.67 10.80
C VAL A 181 14.37 -7.15 11.06
N ILE A 182 15.15 -7.74 11.98
CA ILE A 182 15.02 -9.14 12.37
C ILE A 182 14.67 -9.21 13.84
N VAL A 183 13.68 -10.05 14.13
CA VAL A 183 13.21 -10.29 15.48
C VAL A 183 13.15 -11.79 15.73
N ASP A 184 13.76 -12.22 16.84
CA ASP A 184 13.80 -13.60 17.27
C ASP A 184 13.02 -13.79 18.56
N GLY A 185 12.26 -14.87 18.64
CA GLY A 185 11.43 -15.13 19.80
C GLY A 185 10.98 -16.57 19.93
N VAL A 186 10.22 -16.78 20.99
CA VAL A 186 9.56 -18.05 21.29
C VAL A 186 8.08 -17.74 21.49
N MET A 187 7.24 -18.55 20.87
CA MET A 187 5.79 -18.42 20.96
C MET A 187 5.12 -19.75 21.26
N ASP A 188 3.96 -19.65 21.87
CA ASP A 188 3.01 -20.74 22.04
C ASP A 188 1.90 -20.57 21.02
N VAL A 189 1.52 -21.66 20.37
CA VAL A 189 0.41 -21.71 19.41
C VAL A 189 -0.62 -22.66 19.98
N VAL A 190 -1.86 -22.19 20.15
CA VAL A 190 -2.95 -22.98 20.70
C VAL A 190 -4.08 -23.02 19.68
N CYS A 191 -4.52 -24.22 19.32
CA CYS A 191 -5.60 -24.45 18.37
C CYS A 191 -6.63 -25.44 18.91
N LEU A 192 -7.88 -24.98 19.11
CA LEU A 192 -8.97 -25.81 19.59
C LEU A 192 -9.60 -26.66 18.48
N ARG A 193 -10.24 -27.77 18.89
CA ARG A 193 -10.63 -28.88 18.01
C ARG A 193 -11.59 -28.57 16.84
N PRO A 194 -12.61 -27.69 16.91
CA PRO A 194 -13.46 -27.48 15.72
C PRO A 194 -12.68 -26.89 14.54
N LEU A 195 -11.67 -26.06 14.79
CA LEU A 195 -10.89 -25.40 13.76
C LEU A 195 -9.87 -26.34 13.09
N ASN A 196 -9.40 -27.37 13.80
CA ASN A 196 -8.45 -28.36 13.26
C ASN A 196 -8.99 -29.10 12.02
N MET A 197 -10.32 -29.22 11.85
CA MET A 197 -10.91 -29.82 10.66
C MET A 197 -10.71 -28.97 9.40
N ALA A 198 -10.53 -27.64 9.55
CA ALA A 198 -10.32 -26.72 8.44
C ALA A 198 -8.84 -26.58 8.02
N ARG A 199 -7.92 -27.36 8.61
CA ARG A 199 -6.48 -27.41 8.28
C ARG A 199 -6.14 -27.31 6.79
N PRO A 200 -6.73 -28.11 5.87
CA PRO A 200 -6.37 -28.03 4.46
C PRO A 200 -6.71 -26.67 3.84
N LEU A 201 -7.84 -26.07 4.22
CA LEU A 201 -8.26 -24.75 3.75
C LEU A 201 -7.31 -23.65 4.24
N TYR A 202 -7.00 -23.64 5.54
CA TYR A 202 -6.09 -22.64 6.12
C TYR A 202 -4.66 -22.77 5.57
N ARG A 203 -4.20 -23.99 5.32
CA ARG A 203 -2.91 -24.23 4.64
C ARG A 203 -2.89 -23.70 3.21
N LEU A 204 -4.01 -23.82 2.49
CA LEU A 204 -4.16 -23.27 1.14
C LEU A 204 -4.13 -21.74 1.16
N LEU A 205 -4.88 -21.11 2.08
CA LEU A 205 -4.89 -19.66 2.29
C LEU A 205 -3.54 -19.12 2.79
N GLY A 206 -2.65 -20.02 3.19
CA GLY A 206 -1.31 -19.71 3.66
C GLY A 206 -1.27 -19.19 5.08
N ALA A 207 -2.26 -19.50 5.92
CA ALA A 207 -2.29 -19.11 7.32
C ALA A 207 -1.23 -19.85 8.15
N ILE A 208 -1.00 -19.41 9.39
CA ILE A 208 -0.11 -20.13 10.32
C ILE A 208 -0.70 -21.54 10.59
N PRO A 209 0.14 -22.60 10.72
CA PRO A 209 -0.35 -23.95 10.95
C PRO A 209 -1.28 -24.05 12.16
N LEU A 210 -2.43 -24.68 11.94
CA LEU A 210 -3.44 -24.96 12.98
C LEU A 210 -3.01 -26.18 13.82
N THR A 211 -2.01 -25.98 14.66
CA THR A 211 -1.51 -26.98 15.62
C THR A 211 -1.47 -26.37 17.02
N THR A 212 -1.51 -27.23 18.04
CA THR A 212 -1.24 -26.80 19.42
C THR A 212 0.17 -27.22 19.76
N GLU A 213 1.03 -26.26 20.00
CA GLU A 213 2.44 -26.49 20.31
C GLU A 213 3.01 -25.32 21.11
N TYR A 214 3.81 -25.63 22.12
CA TYR A 214 4.39 -24.66 23.04
C TYR A 214 5.90 -24.56 22.78
N GLY A 215 6.47 -23.38 23.03
CA GLY A 215 7.91 -23.17 22.88
C GLY A 215 8.38 -23.18 21.42
N VAL A 216 7.53 -22.83 20.47
CA VAL A 216 7.88 -22.77 19.04
C VAL A 216 8.84 -21.59 18.81
N ARG A 217 10.06 -21.89 18.37
CA ARG A 217 11.01 -20.85 17.97
C ARG A 217 10.51 -20.17 16.71
N CYS A 218 10.53 -18.84 16.70
CA CYS A 218 10.11 -18.05 15.56
C CYS A 218 11.07 -16.89 15.30
N THR A 219 11.48 -16.76 14.04
CA THR A 219 12.25 -15.64 13.53
C THR A 219 11.39 -14.90 12.54
N VAL A 220 11.29 -13.59 12.70
CA VAL A 220 10.51 -12.72 11.82
C VAL A 220 11.46 -11.77 11.12
N HIS A 221 11.42 -11.79 9.79
CA HIS A 221 12.11 -10.82 8.96
C HIS A 221 11.08 -9.82 8.44
N PHE A 222 11.27 -8.58 8.85
CA PHE A 222 10.57 -7.41 8.33
C PHE A 222 11.43 -6.80 7.22
N ASN A 223 10.86 -6.58 6.04
CA ASN A 223 11.61 -6.04 4.91
C ASN A 223 10.80 -5.09 4.05
N SER A 224 11.53 -4.22 3.34
CA SER A 224 10.98 -3.37 2.28
C SER A 224 11.44 -3.84 0.90
N SER A 225 10.95 -3.15 -0.13
CA SER A 225 11.44 -3.29 -1.49
C SER A 225 11.51 -1.94 -2.15
N LEU A 226 12.57 -1.68 -2.93
CA LEU A 226 12.77 -0.47 -3.75
C LEU A 226 11.60 -0.10 -4.70
N ARG A 227 10.62 -1.00 -4.87
CA ARG A 227 9.50 -0.85 -5.83
C ARG A 227 8.13 -1.06 -5.21
N ASP A 228 8.05 -1.26 -3.89
CA ASP A 228 6.81 -1.51 -3.19
C ASP A 228 6.77 -0.67 -1.91
N ARG A 229 5.57 -0.19 -1.58
CA ARG A 229 5.30 0.50 -0.32
C ARG A 229 4.80 -0.44 0.78
N SER A 230 4.71 -1.73 0.47
CA SER A 230 4.28 -2.73 1.43
C SER A 230 5.37 -3.07 2.43
N PHE A 231 4.95 -3.26 3.67
CA PHE A 231 5.77 -3.78 4.74
C PHE A 231 5.79 -5.31 4.62
N GLY A 232 6.91 -5.84 4.17
CA GLY A 232 7.07 -7.26 3.93
C GLY A 232 7.29 -8.02 5.23
N PHE A 233 6.59 -9.14 5.36
CA PHE A 233 6.48 -9.88 6.59
C PHE A 233 6.78 -11.36 6.32
N VAL A 234 7.93 -11.86 6.80
CA VAL A 234 8.34 -13.26 6.61
C VAL A 234 8.59 -13.91 7.97
N ARG A 235 7.70 -14.80 8.39
CA ARG A 235 7.83 -15.58 9.63
C ARG A 235 8.38 -16.97 9.32
N HIS A 236 9.43 -17.34 10.02
CA HIS A 236 10.01 -18.67 10.03
C HIS A 236 9.64 -19.34 11.35
N PHE A 237 8.97 -20.49 11.27
CA PHE A 237 8.55 -21.27 12.43
C PHE A 237 9.28 -22.60 12.46
N TRP A 238 9.90 -22.90 13.59
CA TRP A 238 10.50 -24.20 13.89
C TRP A 238 9.63 -24.91 14.92
N PHE A 239 8.58 -25.55 14.41
CA PHE A 239 7.75 -26.46 15.20
C PHE A 239 8.61 -27.65 15.64
N VAL A 240 8.41 -28.12 16.88
CA VAL A 240 9.13 -29.27 17.45
C VAL A 240 8.64 -30.56 16.80
N HIS A 241 7.34 -30.65 16.50
CA HIS A 241 6.69 -31.86 15.99
C HIS A 241 6.34 -31.78 14.48
N GLN A 242 6.59 -30.65 13.82
CA GLN A 242 6.34 -30.47 12.39
C GLN A 242 7.57 -29.95 11.65
N ARG A 243 7.56 -30.12 10.32
CA ARG A 243 8.60 -29.55 9.45
C ARG A 243 8.52 -28.02 9.48
N PHE A 244 9.68 -27.38 9.33
CA PHE A 244 9.84 -25.95 9.15
C PHE A 244 8.72 -25.34 8.29
N TYR A 245 8.10 -24.28 8.80
CA TYR A 245 7.05 -23.55 8.08
C TYR A 245 7.47 -22.11 7.84
N ARG A 246 7.37 -21.68 6.59
CA ARG A 246 7.60 -20.29 6.19
C ARG A 246 6.28 -19.64 5.81
N PHE A 247 5.87 -18.67 6.60
CA PHE A 247 4.74 -17.80 6.31
C PHE A 247 5.25 -16.50 5.70
N ARG A 248 4.64 -16.08 4.59
CA ARG A 248 4.96 -14.81 3.93
C ARG A 248 3.67 -14.04 3.69
N SER A 249 3.62 -12.82 4.21
CA SER A 249 2.57 -11.85 3.93
C SER A 249 3.18 -10.48 3.64
N ARG A 250 2.33 -9.54 3.27
CA ARG A 250 2.69 -8.14 3.03
C ARG A 250 1.62 -7.27 3.63
N MET A 251 2.01 -6.30 4.46
CA MET A 251 1.10 -5.32 5.02
C MET A 251 1.09 -4.06 4.15
N LEU A 252 -0.09 -3.56 3.83
CA LEU A 252 -0.28 -2.33 3.05
C LEU A 252 -1.13 -1.35 3.86
N ALA A 253 -0.58 -0.16 4.11
CA ALA A 253 -1.31 0.95 4.71
C ALA A 253 -2.29 1.54 3.68
N LEU A 254 -3.57 1.59 4.04
CA LEU A 254 -4.63 2.15 3.19
C LEU A 254 -4.85 3.66 3.46
N GLY A 255 -4.37 4.15 4.60
CA GLY A 255 -4.53 5.54 5.06
C GLY A 255 -5.16 5.58 6.45
N GLY A 256 -4.76 6.58 7.24
CA GLY A 256 -5.09 6.64 8.67
C GLY A 256 -4.68 5.35 9.39
N GLU A 257 -5.50 4.89 10.32
CA GLU A 257 -5.24 3.69 11.14
C GLU A 257 -5.38 2.36 10.38
N GLN A 258 -5.82 2.36 9.12
CA GLN A 258 -6.21 1.14 8.40
C GLN A 258 -5.05 0.48 7.66
N VAL A 259 -4.86 -0.81 7.93
CA VAL A 259 -3.85 -1.66 7.30
C VAL A 259 -4.49 -2.97 6.84
N ILE A 260 -4.04 -3.51 5.70
CA ILE A 260 -4.39 -4.85 5.26
C ILE A 260 -3.16 -5.74 5.24
N GLU A 261 -3.24 -6.93 5.85
CA GLU A 261 -2.23 -7.97 5.69
C GLU A 261 -2.65 -8.91 4.55
N ILE A 262 -1.93 -8.84 3.45
CA ILE A 262 -2.18 -9.61 2.22
C ILE A 262 -1.39 -10.93 2.30
N MET A 263 -2.13 -12.04 2.34
CA MET A 263 -1.65 -13.42 2.34
C MET A 263 -1.67 -14.03 0.93
N ARG A 264 -1.63 -15.36 0.82
CA ARG A 264 -1.64 -16.07 -0.46
C ARG A 264 -2.93 -15.83 -1.23
N PHE A 265 -2.83 -15.85 -2.55
CA PHE A 265 -3.95 -15.59 -3.47
C PHE A 265 -4.65 -14.25 -3.27
N GLY A 266 -4.02 -13.28 -2.59
CA GLY A 266 -4.62 -11.97 -2.33
C GLY A 266 -5.65 -11.96 -1.21
N PHE A 267 -5.89 -13.08 -0.52
CA PHE A 267 -6.71 -13.06 0.69
C PHE A 267 -6.07 -12.12 1.72
N CYS A 268 -6.84 -11.22 2.29
CA CYS A 268 -6.33 -10.22 3.20
C CYS A 268 -7.16 -10.10 4.47
N TRP A 269 -6.46 -9.84 5.57
CA TRP A 269 -7.04 -9.49 6.84
C TRP A 269 -6.92 -7.98 7.02
N LYS A 270 -8.06 -7.29 7.17
CA LYS A 270 -8.13 -5.86 7.39
C LYS A 270 -8.15 -5.59 8.90
N MET A 271 -7.31 -4.66 9.33
CA MET A 271 -7.14 -4.31 10.73
C MET A 271 -6.95 -2.80 10.91
N ARG A 272 -7.20 -2.33 12.12
CA ARG A 272 -6.91 -0.96 12.56
C ARG A 272 -5.85 -0.99 13.66
N TYR A 273 -4.84 -0.14 13.52
CA TYR A 273 -3.77 0.00 14.49
C TYR A 273 -4.09 1.14 15.46
N ARG A 274 -3.97 0.85 16.76
CA ARG A 274 -4.14 1.84 17.82
C ARG A 274 -3.13 1.64 18.92
N TRP A 275 -2.73 2.73 19.57
CA TRP A 275 -1.96 2.73 20.80
C TRP A 275 -2.89 3.07 21.96
N GLU A 276 -3.24 2.06 22.76
CA GLU A 276 -4.15 2.20 23.90
C GLU A 276 -3.67 1.28 25.03
N ASP A 277 -3.77 1.74 26.28
CA ASP A 277 -3.41 0.97 27.48
C ASP A 277 -1.95 0.46 27.48
N ASP A 278 -1.01 1.27 26.97
CA ASP A 278 0.40 0.91 26.76
C ASP A 278 0.61 -0.32 25.85
N LYS A 279 -0.35 -0.56 24.95
CA LYS A 279 -0.28 -1.63 23.95
C LYS A 279 -0.60 -1.11 22.55
N VAL A 280 0.08 -1.68 21.57
CA VAL A 280 -0.30 -1.62 20.17
C VAL A 280 -1.40 -2.66 19.95
N LYS A 281 -2.63 -2.20 19.68
CA LYS A 281 -3.79 -3.04 19.38
C LYS A 281 -4.05 -3.07 17.88
N LEU A 282 -4.13 -4.28 17.33
CA LEU A 282 -4.54 -4.56 15.96
C LEU A 282 -5.97 -5.09 16.01
N ILE A 283 -6.91 -4.20 15.73
CA ILE A 283 -8.35 -4.45 15.88
C ILE A 283 -8.90 -4.97 14.56
N HIS A 284 -9.62 -6.10 14.59
CA HIS A 284 -10.27 -6.66 13.40
C HIS A 284 -11.20 -5.67 12.71
N ASP A 285 -11.04 -5.48 11.40
CA ASP A 285 -11.91 -4.66 10.56
C ASP A 285 -12.36 -5.41 9.28
N GLY A 286 -12.44 -6.74 9.35
CA GLY A 286 -12.96 -7.59 8.28
C GLY A 286 -11.90 -8.37 7.50
N TYR A 287 -12.38 -9.13 6.51
CA TYR A 287 -11.55 -9.84 5.54
C TYR A 287 -11.85 -9.32 4.13
N GLY A 288 -10.93 -9.57 3.19
CA GLY A 288 -11.14 -9.21 1.79
C GLY A 288 -10.27 -9.99 0.81
N LEU A 289 -10.47 -9.76 -0.47
CA LEU A 289 -9.56 -10.16 -1.54
C LEU A 289 -8.93 -8.91 -2.15
N TYR A 290 -7.60 -8.87 -2.14
CA TYR A 290 -6.81 -7.82 -2.74
C TYR A 290 -6.18 -8.28 -4.05
N TRP A 291 -6.76 -7.86 -5.19
CA TRP A 291 -6.29 -8.20 -6.54
C TRP A 291 -6.12 -6.96 -7.40
N PHE A 292 -4.93 -6.81 -7.99
CA PHE A 292 -4.60 -5.72 -8.93
C PHE A 292 -4.93 -4.32 -8.41
N GLY A 293 -4.88 -4.09 -7.08
CA GLY A 293 -5.23 -2.80 -6.47
C GLY A 293 -6.69 -2.66 -6.04
N HIS A 294 -7.53 -3.67 -6.27
CA HIS A 294 -8.90 -3.72 -5.73
C HIS A 294 -8.93 -4.46 -4.41
N LEU A 295 -9.51 -3.82 -3.39
CA LEU A 295 -9.92 -4.48 -2.16
C LEU A 295 -11.42 -4.84 -2.26
N ILE A 296 -11.72 -6.12 -2.39
CA ILE A 296 -13.09 -6.65 -2.38
C ILE A 296 -13.40 -7.15 -0.97
N PRO A 297 -14.28 -6.49 -0.20
CA PRO A 297 -14.61 -6.93 1.15
C PRO A 297 -15.35 -8.29 1.10
N LEU A 298 -15.02 -9.18 2.04
CA LEU A 298 -15.63 -10.50 2.18
C LEU A 298 -16.39 -10.60 3.51
N PRO A 299 -17.69 -10.92 3.50
CA PRO A 299 -18.50 -11.08 4.72
C PRO A 299 -18.28 -12.46 5.36
N VAL A 300 -17.04 -12.82 5.64
CA VAL A 300 -16.64 -14.16 6.14
C VAL A 300 -16.18 -14.15 7.60
N THR A 301 -16.23 -13.01 8.28
CA THR A 301 -15.84 -12.89 9.70
C THR A 301 -16.65 -13.81 10.60
N TRP A 302 -17.94 -14.03 10.30
CA TRP A 302 -18.78 -14.95 11.06
C TRP A 302 -18.32 -16.41 10.96
N LEU A 303 -17.63 -16.76 9.87
CA LEU A 303 -17.17 -18.12 9.56
C LEU A 303 -15.71 -18.34 9.99
N LEU A 304 -14.82 -17.39 9.71
CA LEU A 304 -13.39 -17.49 10.03
C LEU A 304 -13.08 -17.05 11.48
N GLY A 305 -13.99 -16.30 12.09
CA GLY A 305 -13.78 -15.66 13.38
C GLY A 305 -13.18 -14.26 13.24
N ARG A 306 -13.22 -13.53 14.36
CA ARG A 306 -12.61 -12.22 14.53
C ARG A 306 -11.19 -12.40 15.03
N GLY A 307 -10.20 -11.92 14.28
CA GLY A 307 -8.80 -11.91 14.70
C GLY A 307 -8.42 -10.57 15.29
N ASP A 308 -7.99 -10.51 16.54
CA ASP A 308 -7.42 -9.32 17.20
C ASP A 308 -6.01 -9.65 17.70
N ALA A 309 -5.14 -8.66 17.74
CA ALA A 309 -3.79 -8.79 18.28
C ALA A 309 -3.42 -7.61 19.18
N GLU A 310 -2.59 -7.89 20.18
CA GLU A 310 -2.01 -6.92 21.09
C GLU A 310 -0.50 -7.13 21.16
N GLU A 311 0.25 -6.04 21.17
CA GLU A 311 1.70 -6.05 21.31
C GLU A 311 2.10 -5.00 22.36
N TRP A 312 3.00 -5.34 23.27
CA TRP A 312 3.44 -4.42 24.31
C TRP A 312 4.93 -4.57 24.61
N ALA A 313 5.55 -3.47 24.99
CA ALA A 313 6.97 -3.44 25.31
C ALA A 313 7.23 -4.13 26.65
N ILE A 314 8.31 -4.91 26.71
CA ILE A 314 8.88 -5.42 27.97
C ILE A 314 10.05 -4.53 28.37
N ASP A 315 10.89 -4.18 27.39
CA ASP A 315 12.01 -3.24 27.50
C ASP A 315 12.35 -2.64 26.13
N ASP A 316 13.49 -1.96 26.01
CA ASP A 316 13.90 -1.24 24.80
C ASP A 316 14.22 -2.13 23.59
N ASN A 317 14.37 -3.44 23.78
CA ASN A 317 14.69 -4.41 22.71
C ASN A 317 13.73 -5.61 22.68
N ARG A 318 12.91 -5.82 23.71
CA ARG A 318 11.98 -6.93 23.80
C ARG A 318 10.54 -6.47 23.89
N PHE A 319 9.67 -7.20 23.20
CA PHE A 319 8.23 -7.01 23.26
C PHE A 319 7.54 -8.37 23.37
N ALA A 320 6.35 -8.37 23.96
CA ALA A 320 5.45 -9.50 23.93
C ALA A 320 4.30 -9.21 22.99
N MET A 321 3.73 -10.27 22.43
CA MET A 321 2.52 -10.19 21.63
C MET A 321 1.56 -11.30 22.00
N ASN A 322 0.28 -11.02 21.80
CA ASN A 322 -0.79 -11.98 21.91
C ASN A 322 -1.77 -11.76 20.76
N VAL A 323 -2.11 -12.82 20.06
CA VAL A 323 -3.07 -12.80 18.95
C VAL A 323 -4.13 -13.83 19.22
N THR A 324 -5.38 -13.43 19.07
CA THR A 324 -6.54 -14.27 19.34
C THR A 324 -7.50 -14.23 18.17
N MET A 325 -7.99 -15.40 17.78
CA MET A 325 -9.05 -15.57 16.79
C MET A 325 -10.29 -16.16 17.48
N THR A 326 -11.32 -15.34 17.58
CA THR A 326 -12.56 -15.63 18.30
C THR A 326 -13.69 -15.87 17.32
N HIS A 327 -14.23 -17.10 17.32
CA HIS A 327 -15.39 -17.45 16.52
C HIS A 327 -16.68 -17.06 17.27
N PRO A 328 -17.72 -16.51 16.60
CA PRO A 328 -18.95 -16.07 17.27
C PRO A 328 -19.66 -17.15 18.09
N LEU A 329 -19.64 -18.39 17.60
CA LEU A 329 -20.34 -19.53 18.24
C LEU A 329 -19.45 -20.36 19.19
N PHE A 330 -18.13 -20.33 19.01
CA PHE A 330 -17.22 -21.30 19.65
C PHE A 330 -16.17 -20.64 20.54
N GLY A 331 -16.22 -19.31 20.68
CA GLY A 331 -15.23 -18.55 21.45
C GLY A 331 -13.85 -18.56 20.78
N THR A 332 -12.80 -18.36 21.58
CA THR A 332 -11.41 -18.29 21.11
C THR A 332 -10.94 -19.66 20.64
N GLN A 333 -10.83 -19.84 19.33
CA GLN A 333 -10.46 -21.12 18.73
C GLN A 333 -8.98 -21.23 18.42
N TYR A 334 -8.31 -20.09 18.21
CA TYR A 334 -6.90 -20.03 17.87
C TYR A 334 -6.25 -18.87 18.58
N SER A 335 -5.10 -19.09 19.17
CA SER A 335 -4.29 -18.02 19.73
C SER A 335 -2.82 -18.32 19.55
N TYR A 336 -2.02 -17.27 19.41
CA TYR A 336 -0.58 -17.38 19.59
C TYR A 336 -0.06 -16.22 20.42
N SER A 337 0.79 -16.55 21.37
CA SER A 337 1.37 -15.60 22.31
C SER A 337 2.85 -15.87 22.45
N GLY A 338 3.67 -14.84 22.48
CA GLY A 338 5.12 -15.03 22.55
C GLY A 338 5.86 -13.79 22.94
N THR A 339 7.14 -13.98 23.24
CA THR A 339 8.09 -12.90 23.53
C THR A 339 9.17 -12.89 22.47
N PHE A 340 9.51 -11.68 22.05
CA PHE A 340 10.35 -11.41 20.89
C PHE A 340 11.42 -10.37 21.24
N THR A 341 12.60 -10.54 20.69
CA THR A 341 13.75 -9.67 20.84
C THR A 341 14.18 -9.16 19.47
N VAL A 342 14.36 -7.85 19.33
CA VAL A 342 14.92 -7.24 18.12
C VAL A 342 16.41 -7.57 18.08
N THR A 343 16.81 -8.49 17.21
CA THR A 343 18.20 -8.95 17.07
C THR A 343 18.97 -8.15 16.04
N GLN A 344 18.26 -7.61 15.03
CA GLN A 344 18.81 -6.67 14.07
C GLN A 344 17.82 -5.52 13.89
N ALA A 345 18.22 -4.33 14.34
CA ALA A 345 17.49 -3.09 14.09
C ALA A 345 18.07 -2.39 12.86
N LEU A 346 17.36 -1.37 12.35
CA LEU A 346 17.95 -0.45 11.38
C LEU A 346 19.00 0.41 12.09
N ASP A 347 20.18 0.52 11.50
CA ASP A 347 21.22 1.41 11.99
C ASP A 347 20.72 2.85 11.94
N THR A 348 20.73 3.52 13.09
CA THR A 348 20.18 4.88 13.24
C THR A 348 21.05 5.95 12.56
N ALA A 349 22.21 5.57 12.02
CA ALA A 349 23.15 6.46 11.33
C ALA A 349 22.59 7.01 10.00
N ASP A 350 21.82 6.22 9.26
CA ASP A 350 21.14 6.66 8.02
C ASP A 350 20.01 7.68 8.29
N GLN A 351 19.59 7.86 9.55
CA GLN A 351 18.52 8.78 9.91
C GLN A 351 19.00 10.23 10.11
N GLN A 352 20.32 10.45 10.28
CA GLN A 352 20.88 11.79 10.54
C GLN A 352 21.49 12.45 9.30
N GLU A 353 22.12 11.69 8.38
CA GLU A 353 22.78 12.29 7.20
C GLU A 353 21.81 12.89 6.17
N GLU A 354 20.60 12.33 5.99
CA GLU A 354 19.58 12.91 5.10
C GLU A 354 18.86 14.13 5.68
N SER A 355 18.90 14.33 7.00
CA SER A 355 18.31 15.51 7.66
C SER A 355 19.23 16.73 7.64
N SER A 356 20.54 16.52 7.48
CA SER A 356 21.57 17.57 7.53
C SER A 356 22.03 18.05 6.14
N SER A 357 21.46 17.50 5.07
CA SER A 357 21.82 17.80 3.67
C SER A 357 20.73 18.54 2.89
N LEU A 358 19.73 19.12 3.58
CA LEU A 358 18.70 20.00 3.01
C LEU A 358 18.76 21.41 3.58
#